data_AF-F7S818-F1
#
_entry.id   AF-F7S818-F1
#
_cell.length_a   1.000
_cell.length_b   1.000
_cell.length_c   1.000
_cell.angle_alpha   90.00
_cell.angle_beta   90.00
_cell.angle_gamma   90.00
#
_symmetry.space_group_name_H-M   'P 1'
#
loop_
_entity.id
_entity.type
_entity.pdbx_description
1 polymer ?
#
loop_
_entity_poly.entity_id
_entity_poly.type
_entity_poly.pdbx_seq_one_letter_code
_entity_poly.pdbx_strand_id
1 'polypeptide(L)'
;MTRRKRLIYAAPALPLAMLGLPLLVILPDFWAGAMRLDLATVGIVLTAVRIFDVVIDPMVGRLSDLSRSRFGRRRPFMALAMP
;
A
#
# COMPACT_ATOMS: atom_id res chain seq x y z
N MET A 1 -0.68 25.76 -1.30
CA MET A 1 0.21 24.84 -2.05
C MET A 1 -0.02 25.06 -3.55
N THR A 2 0.97 25.61 -4.26
CA THR A 2 0.92 25.93 -5.71
C THR A 2 0.75 24.66 -6.57
N ARG A 3 0.12 24.76 -7.75
CA ARG A 3 -0.15 23.60 -8.65
C ARG A 3 1.07 22.71 -8.88
N ARG A 4 2.25 23.32 -9.09
CA ARG A 4 3.53 22.63 -9.28
C ARG A 4 3.96 21.77 -8.08
N LYS A 5 3.69 22.23 -6.85
CA LYS A 5 3.99 21.46 -5.62
C LYS A 5 3.08 20.26 -5.45
N ARG A 6 1.83 20.30 -5.94
CA ARG A 6 0.92 19.14 -5.91
C ARG A 6 1.36 18.03 -6.85
N LEU A 7 1.82 18.39 -8.06
CA LEU A 7 2.34 17.43 -9.03
C LEU A 7 3.55 16.66 -8.47
N ILE A 8 4.50 17.36 -7.86
CA ILE A 8 5.68 16.73 -7.25
C ILE A 8 5.28 15.81 -6.08
N TYR A 9 4.25 16.16 -5.32
CA TYR A 9 3.75 15.34 -4.21
C TYR A 9 2.96 14.11 -4.68
N ALA A 10 2.37 14.17 -5.88
CA ALA A 10 1.61 13.07 -6.49
C ALA A 10 2.49 12.16 -7.35
N ALA A 11 3.64 12.63 -7.83
CA ALA A 11 4.60 11.86 -8.62
C ALA A 11 4.98 10.49 -8.01
N PRO A 12 5.16 10.32 -6.68
CA PRO A 12 5.48 9.03 -6.08
C PRO A 12 4.33 8.02 -6.15
N ALA A 13 3.08 8.51 -6.24
CA ALA A 13 1.91 7.64 -6.24
C ALA A 13 1.79 6.82 -7.52
N LEU A 14 2.36 7.30 -8.63
CA LEU A 14 2.37 6.61 -9.92
C LEU A 14 3.12 5.26 -9.85
N PRO A 15 4.43 5.20 -9.54
CA PRO A 15 5.15 3.94 -9.47
C PRO A 15 4.59 3.00 -8.39
N LEU A 16 4.14 3.54 -7.26
CA LEU A 16 3.47 2.76 -6.21
C LEU A 16 2.19 2.09 -6.72
N ALA A 17 1.34 2.82 -7.44
CA ALA A 17 0.12 2.27 -8.03
C ALA A 17 0.42 1.23 -9.14
N MET A 18 1.48 1.47 -9.93
CA MET A 18 1.93 0.53 -10.96
C MET A 18 2.39 -0.81 -10.39
N LEU A 19 2.94 -0.83 -9.17
CA LEU A 19 3.33 -2.07 -8.49
C LEU A 19 2.16 -2.73 -7.74
N GLY A 20 1.31 -1.94 -7.09
CA GLY A 20 0.22 -2.45 -6.26
C GLY A 20 -0.94 -3.08 -7.04
N LEU A 21 -1.33 -2.47 -8.17
CA LEU A 21 -2.48 -2.93 -8.96
C LEU A 21 -2.27 -4.32 -9.58
N PRO A 22 -1.13 -4.62 -10.23
CA PRO A 22 -0.88 -5.95 -10.78
C PRO A 22 -0.80 -7.02 -9.68
N LEU A 23 -0.18 -6.72 -8.55
CA LEU A 23 -0.08 -7.66 -7.43
C LEU A 23 -1.47 -8.09 -6.93
N LEU A 24 -2.40 -7.14 -6.81
CA LEU A 24 -3.77 -7.43 -6.36
C LEU A 24 -4.57 -8.30 -7.33
N VAL A 25 -4.32 -8.18 -8.63
CA VAL A 25 -5.06 -8.93 -9.67
C VAL A 25 -4.40 -10.26 -9.99
N ILE A 26 -3.07 -10.31 -10.01
CA ILE A 26 -2.30 -11.49 -10.42
C ILE A 26 -2.24 -12.54 -9.30
N LEU A 27 -2.14 -12.14 -8.02
CA LEU A 27 -2.02 -13.11 -6.91
C LEU A 27 -3.22 -14.07 -6.80
N PRO A 28 -4.48 -13.59 -6.78
CA PRO A 28 -5.63 -14.48 -6.69
C PRO A 28 -5.70 -15.47 -7.86
N ASP A 29 -5.45 -14.98 -9.07
CA ASP A 29 -5.46 -15.77 -10.30
C ASP A 29 -4.33 -16.82 -10.31
N PHE A 30 -3.13 -16.43 -9.86
CA PHE A 30 -2.00 -17.34 -9.69
C PHE A 30 -2.26 -18.43 -8.64
N TRP A 31 -2.89 -18.07 -7.52
CA TRP A 31 -3.20 -19.00 -6.43
C TRP A 31 -4.28 -20.02 -6.80
N ALA A 32 -5.35 -19.57 -7.45
CA ALA A 32 -6.43 -20.45 -7.92
C ALA A 32 -6.01 -21.27 -9.16
N GLY A 33 -5.28 -20.67 -10.10
CA GLY A 33 -4.88 -21.29 -11.35
C GLY A 33 -3.62 -22.15 -11.25
N ALA A 34 -2.48 -21.54 -10.92
CA ALA A 34 -1.18 -22.19 -10.96
C ALA A 34 -0.93 -23.10 -9.75
N MET A 35 -1.35 -22.68 -8.55
CA MET A 35 -1.23 -23.49 -7.33
C MET A 35 -2.43 -24.42 -7.08
N ARG A 36 -3.47 -24.34 -7.92
CA ARG A 36 -4.72 -25.14 -7.81
C ARG A 36 -5.30 -25.14 -6.40
N LEU A 37 -5.18 -24.02 -5.68
CA LEU A 37 -5.76 -23.86 -4.37
C LEU A 37 -7.28 -23.79 -4.50
N ASP A 38 -7.97 -24.39 -3.53
CA ASP A 38 -9.42 -24.29 -3.46
C ASP A 38 -9.85 -22.82 -3.32
N LEU A 39 -10.95 -22.46 -3.97
CA LEU A 39 -11.45 -21.08 -4.04
C LEU A 39 -11.78 -20.55 -2.64
N ALA A 40 -12.25 -21.43 -1.75
CA ALA A 40 -12.48 -21.08 -0.35
C ALA A 40 -11.19 -20.69 0.38
N THR A 41 -10.08 -21.40 0.11
CA THR A 41 -8.77 -21.09 0.70
C THR A 41 -8.25 -19.74 0.21
N VAL A 42 -8.33 -19.48 -1.10
CA VAL A 42 -7.96 -18.19 -1.69
C VAL A 42 -8.79 -17.05 -1.09
N GLY A 43 -10.10 -17.25 -0.94
CA GLY A 43 -11.00 -16.30 -0.30
C GLY A 43 -10.64 -16.00 1.16
N ILE A 44 -10.29 -17.02 1.95
CA ILE A 44 -9.85 -16.86 3.34
C ILE A 44 -8.55 -16.07 3.41
N VAL A 45 -7.55 -16.40 2.58
CA VAL A 45 -6.26 -15.70 2.57
C VAL A 45 -6.44 -14.24 2.18
N LEU A 46 -7.21 -13.96 1.13
CA LEU A 46 -7.49 -12.58 0.71
C LEU A 46 -8.23 -11.80 1.80
N THR A 47 -9.20 -12.43 2.46
CA THR A 47 -9.90 -11.81 3.59
C THR A 47 -8.96 -11.51 4.75
N ALA A 48 -8.06 -12.43 5.08
CA ALA A 48 -7.06 -12.23 6.13
C ALA A 48 -6.11 -11.06 5.81
N VAL A 49 -5.64 -10.96 4.55
CA VAL A 49 -4.81 -9.83 4.09
C VAL A 49 -5.58 -8.51 4.24
N ARG A 50 -6.86 -8.45 3.84
CA ARG A 50 -7.69 -7.24 3.98
C ARG A 50 -7.90 -6.82 5.43
N ILE A 51 -8.12 -7.78 6.33
CA ILE A 51 -8.23 -7.48 7.77
C ILE A 51 -6.93 -6.87 8.28
N PHE A 52 -5.79 -7.43 7.86
CA PHE A 52 -4.48 -6.88 8.19
C PHE A 52 -4.31 -5.44 7.67
N ASP A 53 -4.66 -5.18 6.40
CA ASP A 53 -4.59 -3.82 5.82
C ASP A 53 -5.44 -2.83 6.62
N VAL A 54 -6.67 -3.21 6.99
CA VAL A 54 -7.60 -2.39 7.79
C VAL A 54 -7.01 -2.00 9.15
N VAL A 55 -6.12 -2.81 9.72
CA VAL A 55 -5.45 -2.51 10.99
C VAL A 55 -4.15 -1.73 10.76
N ILE A 56 -3.34 -2.13 9.78
CA ILE A 56 -2.04 -1.54 9.50
C ILE A 56 -2.19 -0.11 8.96
N ASP A 57 -3.13 0.14 8.05
CA ASP A 57 -3.34 1.45 7.43
C ASP A 57 -3.57 2.57 8.47
N PRO A 58 -4.51 2.46 9.43
CA PRO A 58 -4.68 3.47 10.47
C PRO A 58 -3.53 3.51 11.48
N MET A 59 -2.87 2.37 11.76
CA MET A 59 -1.67 2.37 12.61
C MET A 59 -0.53 3.18 11.98
N VAL A 60 -0.22 2.94 10.71
CA VAL A 60 0.80 3.67 9.95
C VAL A 60 0.38 5.13 9.78
N GLY A 61 -0.89 5.40 9.49
CA GLY A 61 -1.44 6.75 9.43
C GLY A 61 -1.27 7.52 10.74
N ARG A 62 -1.58 6.89 11.87
CA ARG A 62 -1.42 7.47 13.22
C ARG A 62 0.03 7.67 13.59
N LEU A 63 0.90 6.69 13.29
CA LEU A 63 2.35 6.82 13.51
C LEU A 63 2.93 7.98 12.69
N SER A 64 2.54 8.10 11.42
CA SER A 64 2.93 9.20 10.53
C SER A 64 2.46 10.57 11.02
N ASP A 65 1.24 10.66 11.56
CA ASP A 65 0.71 11.92 12.10
C ASP A 65 1.29 12.29 13.48
N LEU A 66 1.80 11.33 14.26
CA LEU A 66 2.44 11.58 15.56
C LEU A 66 3.94 11.86 15.48
N SER A 67 4.62 11.44 14.41
CA SER A 67 6.05 11.65 14.23
C SER A 67 6.44 13.12 14.05
N ARG A 68 6.90 13.78 15.13
CA ARG A 68 7.55 15.11 15.10
C ARG A 68 9.01 14.98 14.66
N SER A 69 9.28 14.70 13.39
CA SER A 69 10.65 14.66 12.85
C SER A 69 11.15 16.06 12.43
N ARG A 70 12.47 16.28 12.51
CA ARG A 70 13.17 17.51 12.11
C ARG A 70 13.00 17.87 10.62
N PHE A 71 12.62 16.90 9.78
CA PHE A 71 12.36 17.07 8.34
C PHE A 71 10.86 17.20 7.99
N GLY A 72 9.99 17.29 8.98
CA GLY A 72 8.53 17.40 8.83
C GLY A 72 7.78 16.09 9.08
N ARG A 73 6.47 16.19 9.32
CA ARG A 73 5.61 15.12 9.85
C ARG A 73 5.44 13.90 8.92
N ARG A 74 5.38 14.13 7.60
CA ARG A 74 5.08 13.08 6.59
C ARG A 74 6.25 12.74 5.65
N ARG A 75 7.32 13.55 5.63
CA ARG A 75 8.43 13.42 4.68
C ARG A 75 9.34 12.20 4.91
N PRO A 76 9.66 11.78 6.14
CA PRO A 76 10.47 10.59 6.38
C PRO A 76 9.75 9.31 5.95
N PHE A 77 8.44 9.22 6.20
CA PHE A 77 7.62 8.07 5.79
C PHE A 77 7.53 7.96 4.27
N MET A 78 7.39 9.09 3.57
CA MET A 78 7.45 9.11 2.10
C MET A 78 8.82 8.71 1.55
N ALA A 79 9.91 9.10 2.20
CA ALA A 79 11.25 8.70 1.79
C ALA A 79 11.53 7.21 2.05
N LEU A 80 11.01 6.65 3.15
CA LEU A 80 11.12 5.23 3.47
C LEU A 80 10.28 4.35 2.53
N ALA A 81 9.12 4.88 2.09
CA ALA A 81 8.21 4.20 1.16
C ALA A 81 8.61 4.36 -0.32
N MET A 82 9.61 5.21 -0.61
CA MET A 82 10.17 5.28 -1.95
C MET A 82 11.13 4.11 -2.17
N PRO A 83 10.84 3.22 -3.14
CA PRO A 83 11.80 2.21 -3.57
C PRO A 83 13.01 2.83 -4.26
#